data_AF-A0A2J6JFA3-F1
#
_entry.id   AF-A0A2J6JFA3-F1
#
_cell.length_a   1.000
_cell.length_b   1.000
_cell.length_c   1.000
_cell.angle_alpha   90.00
_cell.angle_beta   90.00
_cell.angle_gamma   90.00
#
_symmetry.space_group_name_H-M   'P 1'
#
loop_
_entity.id
_entity.type
_entity.pdbx_description
1 polymer ?
#
loop_
_entity_poly.entity_id
_entity_poly.type
_entity_poly.pdbx_seq_one_letter_code
_entity_poly.pdbx_strand_id
1 'polypeptide(L)'
;EAVSEEAVAGLRMVQQEAENSRTQILRDLEQSLLHLEQLTATRSLYRRALIPQGEQAYQAGLQAYRVGAVGYVSLIDALLALNRDEIALAQTERDLFQEQARLAATLGLEATESLSDVATKENNR
;
A
#
# COMPACT_ATOMS: atom_id res chain seq x y z
N GLU A 1 -42.49 -21.76 -27.85
CA GLU A 1 -41.23 -22.49 -27.56
C GLU A 1 -40.00 -21.58 -27.69
N ALA A 2 -39.77 -20.89 -28.83
CA ALA A 2 -38.61 -19.99 -28.99
C ALA A 2 -38.46 -18.89 -27.91
N VAL A 3 -39.56 -18.26 -27.48
CA VAL A 3 -39.54 -17.20 -26.45
C VAL A 3 -39.15 -17.73 -25.05
N SER A 4 -39.45 -18.99 -24.73
CA SER A 4 -39.03 -19.58 -23.45
C SER A 4 -37.58 -20.04 -23.49
N GLU A 5 -37.10 -20.49 -24.66
CA GLU A 5 -35.68 -20.82 -24.85
C GLU A 5 -34.79 -19.57 -24.73
N GLU A 6 -35.21 -18.45 -25.31
CA GLU A 6 -34.52 -17.16 -25.18
C GLU A 6 -34.50 -16.66 -23.73
N ALA A 7 -35.62 -16.77 -23.01
CA ALA A 7 -35.68 -16.41 -21.59
C ALA A 7 -34.78 -17.29 -20.71
N VAL A 8 -34.72 -18.60 -20.98
CA VAL A 8 -33.83 -19.53 -20.26
C VAL A 8 -32.36 -19.25 -20.60
N ALA A 9 -32.04 -18.93 -21.86
CA ALA A 9 -30.70 -18.51 -22.25
C ALA A 9 -30.29 -17.21 -21.55
N GLY A 10 -31.18 -16.22 -21.49
CA GLY A 10 -30.96 -14.96 -20.76
C GLY A 10 -30.70 -15.17 -19.27
N LEU A 11 -31.46 -16.05 -18.60
CA LEU A 11 -31.22 -16.40 -17.20
C LEU A 11 -29.85 -17.05 -16.98
N ARG A 12 -29.43 -17.98 -17.85
CA ARG A 12 -28.10 -18.59 -17.77
C ARG A 12 -26.99 -17.57 -17.97
N MET A 13 -27.15 -16.63 -18.89
CA MET A 13 -26.17 -15.56 -19.11
C MET A 13 -26.01 -14.67 -17.88
N VAL A 14 -27.12 -14.26 -17.25
CA VAL A 14 -27.07 -13.43 -16.03
C VAL A 14 -26.44 -14.20 -14.86
N GLN A 15 -26.76 -15.49 -14.71
CA GLN A 15 -26.13 -16.34 -13.70
C GLN A 15 -24.62 -16.47 -13.92
N GLN A 16 -24.19 -16.73 -15.16
CA GLN A 16 -22.79 -16.80 -15.51
C GLN A 16 -22.06 -15.48 -15.24
N GLU A 17 -22.69 -14.36 -15.57
CA GLU A 17 -22.12 -13.03 -15.34
C GLU A 17 -21.96 -12.75 -13.83
N ALA A 18 -22.94 -13.16 -13.02
CA ALA A 18 -22.86 -13.05 -11.57
C ALA A 18 -21.76 -13.93 -10.98
N GLU A 19 -21.59 -15.16 -11.46
CA GLU A 19 -20.50 -16.06 -11.04
C GLU A 19 -19.12 -15.53 -11.44
N ASN A 20 -19.00 -15.00 -12.66
CA ASN A 20 -17.79 -14.35 -13.15
C ASN A 20 -17.44 -13.14 -12.28
N SER A 21 -18.42 -12.28 -11.99
CA SER A 21 -18.26 -11.10 -11.13
C SER A 21 -17.82 -11.50 -9.73
N ARG A 22 -18.47 -12.50 -9.13
CA ARG A 22 -18.10 -13.00 -7.80
C ARG A 22 -16.66 -13.52 -7.77
N THR A 23 -16.29 -14.31 -8.76
CA THR A 23 -14.94 -14.87 -8.88
C THR A 23 -13.90 -13.76 -9.06
N GLN A 24 -14.24 -12.72 -9.82
CA GLN A 24 -13.37 -11.57 -10.01
C GLN A 24 -13.15 -10.80 -8.70
N ILE A 25 -14.22 -10.47 -7.98
CA ILE A 25 -14.15 -9.77 -6.69
C ILE A 25 -13.28 -10.53 -5.68
N LEU A 26 -13.44 -11.87 -5.60
CA LEU A 26 -12.64 -12.69 -4.69
C LEU A 26 -11.15 -12.66 -5.05
N ARG A 27 -10.82 -12.74 -6.34
CA ARG A 27 -9.42 -12.64 -6.80
C ARG A 27 -8.83 -11.27 -6.51
N ASP A 28 -9.59 -10.20 -6.76
CA ASP A 28 -9.13 -8.83 -6.51
C ASP A 28 -8.89 -8.60 -5.02
N LEU A 29 -9.77 -9.13 -4.16
CA LEU A 29 -9.61 -9.06 -2.71
C LEU A 29 -8.37 -9.82 -2.21
N GLU A 30 -8.16 -11.05 -2.71
CA GLU A 30 -6.97 -11.84 -2.37
C GLU A 30 -5.67 -11.11 -2.79
N GLN A 31 -5.65 -10.56 -4.01
CA GLN A 31 -4.50 -9.80 -4.51
C GLN A 31 -4.23 -8.54 -3.69
N SER A 32 -5.26 -7.76 -3.38
CA SER A 32 -5.10 -6.54 -2.56
C SER A 32 -4.66 -6.87 -1.14
N LEU A 33 -5.15 -7.95 -0.52
CA LEU A 33 -4.68 -8.37 0.81
C LEU A 33 -3.20 -8.76 0.80
N LEU A 34 -2.77 -9.59 -0.15
CA LEU A 34 -1.36 -9.97 -0.29
C LEU A 34 -0.46 -8.75 -0.54
N HIS A 35 -0.92 -7.81 -1.35
CA HIS A 35 -0.16 -6.60 -1.63
C HIS A 35 -0.07 -5.68 -0.41
N LEU A 36 -1.14 -5.53 0.37
CA LEU A 36 -1.14 -4.78 1.63
C LEU A 36 -0.19 -5.38 2.67
N GLU A 37 -0.15 -6.71 2.78
CA GLU A 37 0.80 -7.41 3.66
C GLU A 37 2.26 -7.12 3.24
N GLN A 38 2.55 -7.21 1.95
CA GLN A 38 3.86 -6.90 1.38
C GLN A 38 4.26 -5.44 1.64
N LEU A 39 3.37 -4.48 1.36
CA LEU A 39 3.62 -3.05 1.59
C LEU A 39 3.82 -2.74 3.07
N THR A 40 3.05 -3.38 3.95
CA THR A 40 3.20 -3.22 5.41
C THR A 40 4.55 -3.75 5.90
N ALA A 41 4.98 -4.92 5.41
CA ALA A 41 6.29 -5.48 5.71
C ALA A 41 7.42 -4.57 5.21
N THR A 42 7.29 -4.07 3.98
CA THR A 42 8.26 -3.16 3.33
C THR A 42 8.37 -1.84 4.10
N ARG A 43 7.24 -1.23 4.46
CA ARG A 43 7.19 -0.02 5.31
C ARG A 43 7.89 -0.26 6.64
N SER A 44 7.64 -1.42 7.27
CA SER A 44 8.28 -1.78 8.53
C SER A 44 9.81 -1.94 8.38
N LEU A 45 10.27 -2.55 7.28
CA LEU A 45 11.69 -2.71 6.99
C LEU A 45 12.40 -1.36 6.88
N TYR A 46 11.85 -0.43 6.08
CA TYR A 46 12.41 0.91 5.95
C TYR A 46 12.45 1.66 7.28
N ARG A 47 11.30 1.71 7.99
CA ARG A 47 11.18 2.48 9.25
C ARG A 47 12.02 1.93 10.39
N ARG A 48 12.15 0.61 10.51
CA ARG A 48 12.76 -0.03 11.68
C ARG A 48 14.21 -0.45 11.47
N ALA A 49 14.64 -0.62 10.22
CA ALA A 49 15.97 -1.13 9.92
C ALA A 49 16.76 -0.20 9.00
N LEU A 50 16.31 0.02 7.75
CA LEU A 50 17.14 0.67 6.74
C LEU A 50 17.42 2.13 7.05
N ILE A 51 16.39 2.94 7.37
CA ILE A 51 16.58 4.37 7.69
C ILE A 51 17.42 4.54 8.97
N PRO A 52 17.14 3.84 10.09
CA PRO A 52 18.02 3.91 11.27
C PRO A 52 19.48 3.52 11.00
N GLN A 53 19.72 2.49 10.17
CA GLN A 53 21.08 2.09 9.79
C GLN A 53 21.76 3.14 8.89
N GLY A 54 21.02 3.71 7.93
CA GLY A 54 21.49 4.80 7.08
C GLY A 54 21.86 6.04 7.88
N GLU A 55 21.03 6.42 8.86
CA GLU A 55 21.31 7.52 9.79
C GLU A 55 22.59 7.27 10.58
N GLN A 56 22.76 6.07 11.13
CA GLN A 56 24.00 5.70 11.83
C GLN A 56 25.23 5.78 10.93
N ALA A 57 25.13 5.30 9.68
CA ALA A 57 26.21 5.36 8.72
C ALA A 57 26.57 6.81 8.34
N TYR A 58 25.57 7.66 8.12
CA TYR A 58 25.76 9.08 7.87
C TYR A 58 26.43 9.79 9.04
N GLN A 59 25.97 9.55 10.28
CA GLN A 59 26.57 10.15 11.47
C GLN A 59 28.04 9.72 11.66
N ALA A 60 28.35 8.44 11.43
CA ALA A 60 29.73 7.94 11.47
C ALA A 60 30.60 8.60 10.39
N GLY A 61 30.09 8.69 9.16
CA GLY A 61 30.75 9.38 8.05
C GLY A 61 30.99 10.87 8.33
N LEU A 62 30.04 11.53 9.00
CA LEU A 62 30.16 12.95 9.37
C LEU A 62 31.28 13.15 10.41
N GLN A 63 31.39 12.28 11.42
CA GLN A 63 32.50 12.37 12.37
C GLN A 63 33.85 12.09 11.69
N ALA A 64 33.92 11.08 10.82
CA ALA A 64 35.12 10.77 10.07
C ALA A 64 35.54 11.93 9.15
N TYR A 65 34.59 12.61 8.51
CA TYR A 65 34.84 13.78 7.66
C TYR A 65 35.42 14.94 8.48
N ARG A 66 34.85 15.21 9.66
CA ARG A 66 35.32 16.28 10.56
C ARG A 66 36.77 16.11 11.00
N VAL A 67 37.23 14.88 11.16
CA VAL A 67 38.64 14.58 11.49
C VAL A 67 39.52 14.35 10.26
N GLY A 68 38.99 14.55 9.05
CA GLY A 68 39.71 14.38 7.79
C GLY A 68 39.98 12.93 7.39
N ALA A 69 39.35 11.95 8.04
CA ALA A 69 39.54 10.53 7.78
C ALA A 69 38.79 10.03 6.52
N VAL A 70 37.74 10.74 6.09
CA VAL A 70 37.04 10.49 4.82
C VAL A 70 36.84 11.80 4.05
N GLY A 71 36.74 11.70 2.73
CA GLY A 71 36.48 12.85 1.85
C GLY A 71 35.00 13.25 1.84
N TYR A 72 34.75 14.51 1.44
CA TYR A 72 33.39 15.06 1.31
C TYR A 72 32.47 14.21 0.42
N VAL A 73 32.99 13.65 -0.67
CA VAL A 73 32.22 12.80 -1.59
C VAL A 73 31.63 11.60 -0.87
N SER A 74 32.40 10.92 -0.02
CA SER A 74 31.93 9.76 0.75
C SER A 74 30.85 10.14 1.76
N LEU A 75 30.92 11.32 2.36
CA LEU A 75 29.86 11.84 3.24
C LEU A 75 28.56 12.09 2.47
N ILE A 76 28.67 12.67 1.27
CA ILE A 76 27.52 12.92 0.39
C ILE A 76 26.90 11.62 -0.10
N ASP A 77 27.71 10.61 -0.44
CA ASP A 77 27.20 9.30 -0.85
C ASP A 77 26.37 8.65 0.26
N ALA A 78 26.82 8.73 1.52
CA ALA A 78 26.07 8.24 2.68
C ALA A 78 24.74 9.01 2.87
N LEU A 79 24.77 10.34 2.75
CA LEU A 79 23.57 11.17 2.85
C LEU A 79 22.56 10.90 1.72
N LEU A 80 23.04 10.72 0.49
CA LEU A 80 22.20 10.39 -0.66
C LEU A 80 21.59 8.99 -0.53
N ALA A 81 22.33 8.03 0.01
CA ALA A 81 21.80 6.70 0.31
C ALA A 81 20.65 6.78 1.33
N LEU A 82 20.84 7.49 2.44
CA LEU A 82 19.80 7.72 3.44
C LEU A 82 18.54 8.38 2.84
N ASN A 83 18.72 9.45 2.06
CA ASN A 83 17.59 10.12 1.40
C ASN A 83 16.82 9.21 0.44
N ARG A 84 17.51 8.30 -0.26
CA ARG A 84 16.83 7.33 -1.15
C ARG A 84 15.93 6.39 -0.34
N ASP A 85 16.37 5.93 0.82
CA ASP A 85 15.58 5.07 1.69
C ASP A 85 14.36 5.82 2.28
N GLU A 86 14.51 7.10 2.63
CA GLU A 86 13.38 7.94 3.08
C GLU A 86 12.35 8.18 1.98
N ILE A 87 12.79 8.44 0.75
CA ILE A 87 11.91 8.58 -0.42
C ILE A 87 11.18 7.27 -0.69
N ALA A 88 11.89 6.14 -0.64
CA ALA A 88 11.29 4.82 -0.85
C ALA A 88 10.25 4.47 0.22
N LEU A 89 10.48 4.87 1.47
CA LEU A 89 9.47 4.78 2.52
C LEU A 89 8.22 5.60 2.18
N ALA A 90 8.38 6.86 1.81
CA ALA A 90 7.25 7.74 1.49
C ALA A 90 6.44 7.20 0.29
N GLN A 91 7.10 6.63 -0.72
CA GLN A 91 6.44 5.95 -1.83
C GLN A 91 5.67 4.72 -1.36
N THR A 92 6.29 3.88 -0.52
CA THR A 92 5.63 2.69 0.06
C THR A 92 4.39 3.08 0.88
N GLU A 93 4.45 4.18 1.65
CA GLU A 93 3.31 4.67 2.42
C GLU A 93 2.19 5.18 1.52
N ARG A 94 2.51 5.92 0.45
CA ARG A 94 1.53 6.34 -0.56
C ARG A 94 0.84 5.12 -1.17
N ASP A 95 1.61 4.12 -1.59
CA ASP A 95 1.09 2.92 -2.26
C ASP A 95 0.21 2.11 -1.29
N LEU A 96 0.57 2.05 0.00
CA LEU A 96 -0.28 1.45 1.05
C LEU A 96 -1.63 2.16 1.16
N PHE A 97 -1.65 3.50 1.19
CA PHE A 97 -2.91 4.25 1.26
C PHE A 97 -3.77 4.05 0.01
N GLN A 98 -3.15 3.97 -1.17
CA GLN A 98 -3.86 3.71 -2.42
C GLN A 98 -4.50 2.32 -2.43
N GLU A 99 -3.79 1.29 -1.98
CA GLU A 99 -4.34 -0.07 -1.89
C GLU A 99 -5.41 -0.21 -0.83
N GLN A 100 -5.30 0.51 0.30
CA GLN A 100 -6.37 0.56 1.29
C GLN A 100 -7.64 1.20 0.72
N ALA A 101 -7.51 2.29 -0.02
CA ALA A 101 -8.64 2.92 -0.70
C ALA A 101 -9.26 1.99 -1.76
N ARG A 102 -8.42 1.34 -2.58
CA ARG A 102 -8.88 0.36 -3.58
C ARG A 102 -9.66 -0.79 -2.93
N LEU A 103 -9.15 -1.36 -1.84
CA LEU A 103 -9.83 -2.42 -1.11
C LEU A 103 -11.17 -1.94 -0.53
N ALA A 104 -11.20 -0.72 0.03
CA ALA A 104 -12.43 -0.11 0.53
C ALA A 104 -13.48 0.08 -0.57
N ALA A 105 -13.07 0.49 -1.76
CA ALA A 105 -13.93 0.61 -2.94
C ALA A 105 -14.48 -0.75 -3.39
N THR A 106 -13.63 -1.80 -3.47
CA THR A 106 -14.06 -3.16 -3.84
C THR A 106 -15.05 -3.74 -2.83
N LEU A 107 -14.92 -3.41 -1.54
CA LEU A 107 -15.85 -3.82 -0.49
C LEU A 107 -17.12 -2.97 -0.44
N GLY A 108 -17.22 -1.91 -1.24
CA GLY A 108 -18.35 -0.96 -1.21
C GLY A 108 -18.40 -0.08 0.05
N LEU A 109 -17.32 -0.03 0.83
CA LEU A 109 -17.24 0.77 2.05
C LEU A 109 -17.21 2.26 1.74
N GLU A 110 -16.71 2.67 0.56
CA GLU A 110 -16.76 4.07 0.11
C GLU A 110 -18.18 4.58 -0.19
N ALA A 111 -19.12 3.69 -0.53
CA ALA A 111 -20.50 4.07 -0.88
C ALA A 111 -21.43 4.18 0.33
N THR A 112 -21.01 3.67 1.49
CA THR A 112 -21.91 3.51 2.65
C THR A 112 -21.51 4.34 3.86
N GLU A 113 -20.24 4.73 3.99
CA GLU A 113 -19.80 5.58 5.10
C GLU A 113 -18.80 6.63 4.65
N SER A 114 -19.26 7.88 4.71
CA SER A 114 -18.41 9.02 5.04
C SER A 114 -17.59 8.69 6.29
N LEU A 115 -16.39 8.14 6.12
CA LEU A 115 -15.46 7.78 7.21
C LEU A 115 -15.01 8.99 8.07
N SER A 116 -15.53 10.20 7.81
CA SER A 116 -15.47 11.36 8.72
C SER A 116 -16.46 11.30 9.89
N ASP A 117 -17.50 10.47 9.85
CA ASP A 117 -18.49 10.37 10.94
C ASP A 117 -18.11 9.36 12.04
N VAL A 118 -17.26 8.38 11.74
CA VAL A 118 -16.83 7.37 12.71
C VAL A 118 -15.76 7.92 13.66
N ALA A 119 -14.80 8.69 13.14
CA ALA A 119 -13.76 9.33 13.96
C ALA A 119 -14.32 10.41 14.91
N THR A 120 -15.47 11.00 14.59
CA THR A 120 -16.10 12.04 15.43
C THR A 120 -16.94 11.45 16.57
N LYS A 121 -17.40 10.19 16.45
CA LYS A 121 -18.20 9.53 17.49
C LYS A 121 -17.38 8.83 18.57
N GLU A 122 -16.13 8.47 18.31
CA GLU A 122 -15.26 7.82 19.31
C GLU A 122 -14.57 8.81 20.26
N ASN A 123 -14.47 10.09 19.90
CA ASN A 123 -13.82 11.11 20.74
C ASN A 123 -14.80 11.91 21.63
N ASN A 124 -16.05 11.45 21.76
CA ASN A 124 -17.09 12.10 22.55
C ASN A 124 -17.83 11.11 23.49
N ARG A 125 -17.10 10.11 23.97
CA ARG A 125 -17.47 9.22 25.08
C ARG A 125 -16.35 9.21 26.11
#